data_AF-A0A924JLY7-F1
#
_entry.id   AF-A0A924JLY7-F1
#
_cell.length_a   1.000
_cell.length_b   1.000
_cell.length_c   1.000
_cell.angle_alpha   90.00
_cell.angle_beta   90.00
_cell.angle_gamma   90.00
#
_symmetry.space_group_name_H-M   'P 1'
#
loop_
_entity.id
_entity.type
_entity.pdbx_description
1 polymer ?
#
loop_
_entity_poly.entity_id
_entity_poly.type
_entity_poly.pdbx_seq_one_letter_code
_entity_poly.pdbx_strand_id
1 'polypeptide(L)'
;MSAQQAIDFVADEIEGVGTLMRSLSGRYEAIFTNFRAACDVTLAQAGTLAEAARDVSAIVDAASASLRAHIPNQPAMACSSGCSACCHLHVQVPPGIATMMVAHIAAQFSSERRDALHQKLLDAAAAAGAGAGPAQLRRRCALLGDHNRCSVYDVRPLPCPAFPSKTVAPCQAR
;
A
#
# COMPACT_ATOMS: atom_id res chain seq x y z
N MET A 1 33.97 -12.50 42.82
CA MET A 1 34.07 -12.65 41.35
C MET A 1 35.32 -11.92 40.90
N SER A 2 36.23 -12.58 40.19
CA SER A 2 37.42 -11.95 39.62
C SER A 2 37.05 -11.13 38.38
N ALA A 3 37.95 -10.24 37.93
CA ALA A 3 37.75 -9.50 36.70
C ALA A 3 37.58 -10.44 35.49
N GLN A 4 38.33 -11.55 35.42
CA GLN A 4 38.19 -12.52 34.34
C GLN A 4 36.81 -13.18 34.33
N GLN A 5 36.30 -13.58 35.50
CA GLN A 5 34.95 -14.16 35.61
C GLN A 5 33.86 -13.17 35.16
N ALA A 6 34.04 -11.87 35.42
CA ALA A 6 33.12 -10.84 34.95
C ALA A 6 33.19 -10.66 33.43
N ILE A 7 34.39 -10.72 32.84
CA ILE A 7 34.62 -10.64 31.39
C ILE A 7 33.94 -11.82 30.69
N ASP A 8 34.20 -13.05 31.17
CA ASP A 8 33.63 -14.27 30.58
C ASP A 8 32.10 -14.22 30.63
N PHE A 9 31.53 -13.84 31.78
CA PHE A 9 30.07 -13.68 31.92
C PHE A 9 29.48 -12.69 30.89
N VAL A 10 30.10 -11.51 30.73
CA VAL A 10 29.60 -10.52 29.76
C VAL A 10 29.76 -11.02 28.32
N ALA A 11 30.86 -11.70 28.01
CA ALA A 11 31.09 -12.26 26.67
C ALA A 11 30.05 -13.34 26.32
N ASP A 12 29.77 -14.25 27.25
CA ASP A 12 28.77 -15.32 27.09
C ASP A 12 27.36 -14.74 26.88
N GLU A 13 26.98 -13.71 27.65
CA GLU A 13 25.70 -13.01 27.48
C GLU A 13 25.59 -12.35 26.09
N ILE A 14 26.64 -11.69 25.64
CA ILE A 14 26.68 -11.07 24.31
C ILE A 14 26.58 -12.14 23.21
N GLU A 15 27.28 -13.26 23.35
CA GLU A 15 27.23 -14.36 22.39
C GLU A 15 25.83 -14.98 22.33
N GLY A 16 25.21 -15.21 23.48
CA GLY A 16 23.85 -15.74 23.61
C GLY A 16 22.82 -14.84 22.91
N VAL A 17 22.82 -13.54 23.24
CA VAL A 17 21.93 -12.55 22.60
C VAL A 17 22.23 -12.45 21.10
N GLY A 18 23.51 -12.42 20.71
CA GLY A 18 23.94 -12.36 19.31
C GLY A 18 23.42 -13.54 18.48
N THR A 19 23.39 -14.75 19.05
CA THR A 19 22.83 -15.94 18.41
C THR A 19 21.33 -15.82 18.20
N LEU A 20 20.60 -15.36 19.21
CA LEU A 20 19.15 -15.09 19.10
C LEU A 20 18.84 -14.04 18.04
N MET A 21 19.61 -12.94 18.01
CA MET A 21 19.45 -11.89 17.01
C MET A 21 19.66 -12.42 15.59
N ARG A 22 20.71 -13.21 15.34
CA ARG A 22 20.95 -13.82 14.01
C ARG A 22 19.79 -14.72 13.57
N SER A 23 19.32 -15.57 14.47
CA SER A 23 18.17 -16.46 14.20
C SER A 23 16.90 -15.68 13.90
N LEU A 24 16.60 -14.66 14.71
CA LEU A 24 15.43 -13.80 14.54
C LEU A 24 15.51 -12.99 13.24
N SER A 25 16.66 -12.42 12.92
CA SER A 25 16.86 -11.68 11.66
C SER A 25 16.61 -12.58 10.45
N GLY A 26 17.11 -13.82 10.45
CA GLY A 26 16.83 -14.77 9.37
C GLY A 26 15.33 -15.06 9.21
N ARG A 27 14.61 -15.22 10.33
CA ARG A 27 13.14 -15.41 10.32
C ARG A 27 12.39 -14.16 9.88
N TYR A 28 12.86 -12.98 10.25
CA TYR A 28 12.29 -11.70 9.85
C TYR A 28 12.40 -11.52 8.32
N GLU A 29 13.57 -11.76 7.74
CA GLU A 29 13.75 -11.70 6.29
C GLU A 29 12.90 -12.73 5.55
N ALA A 30 12.76 -13.94 6.12
CA ALA A 30 11.92 -14.99 5.55
C ALA A 30 10.43 -14.58 5.42
N ILE A 31 9.93 -13.62 6.21
CA ILE A 31 8.57 -13.10 6.07
C ILE A 31 8.36 -12.54 4.66
N PHE A 32 9.32 -11.79 4.11
CA PHE A 32 9.19 -11.17 2.80
C PHE A 32 9.29 -12.18 1.66
N THR A 33 10.18 -13.17 1.79
CA THR A 33 10.29 -14.26 0.81
C THR A 33 9.01 -15.12 0.80
N ASN A 34 8.47 -15.45 1.96
CA ASN A 34 7.23 -16.21 2.09
C ASN A 34 6.03 -15.41 1.57
N PHE A 35 5.97 -14.11 1.86
CA PHE A 35 4.96 -13.20 1.33
C PHE A 35 4.98 -13.19 -0.21
N ARG A 36 6.16 -13.03 -0.81
CA ARG A 36 6.31 -13.10 -2.27
C ARG A 36 5.85 -14.44 -2.83
N ALA A 37 6.28 -15.55 -2.23
CA ALA A 37 5.88 -16.88 -2.68
C ALA A 37 4.36 -17.09 -2.61
N ALA A 38 3.71 -16.57 -1.56
CA ALA A 38 2.25 -16.61 -1.47
C ALA A 38 1.58 -15.81 -2.59
N CYS A 39 2.05 -14.59 -2.87
CA CYS A 39 1.58 -13.80 -4.01
C CYS A 39 1.77 -14.53 -5.33
N ASP A 40 2.94 -15.13 -5.57
CA ASP A 40 3.26 -15.85 -6.81
C ASP A 40 2.31 -17.05 -7.03
N VAL A 41 2.02 -17.82 -5.98
CA VAL A 41 1.06 -18.92 -6.02
C VAL A 41 -0.36 -18.43 -6.31
N THR A 42 -0.81 -17.38 -5.63
CA THR A 42 -2.14 -16.79 -5.85
C THR A 42 -2.29 -16.25 -7.28
N LEU A 43 -1.27 -15.56 -7.80
CA LEU A 43 -1.24 -15.07 -9.17
C LEU A 43 -1.34 -16.21 -10.18
N ALA A 44 -0.63 -17.32 -9.96
CA ALA A 44 -0.64 -18.47 -10.86
C ALA A 44 -1.99 -19.23 -10.89
N GLN A 45 -2.79 -19.11 -9.82
CA GLN A 45 -4.08 -19.80 -9.69
C GLN A 45 -5.27 -18.95 -10.16
N ALA A 46 -5.10 -17.64 -10.34
CA ALA A 46 -6.17 -16.76 -10.72
C ALA A 46 -6.66 -17.03 -12.15
N GLY A 47 -7.99 -17.12 -12.35
CA GLY A 47 -8.59 -17.32 -13.66
C GLY A 47 -8.62 -16.06 -14.51
N THR A 48 -8.56 -14.88 -13.87
CA THR A 48 -8.58 -13.58 -14.54
C THR A 48 -7.62 -12.58 -13.88
N LEU A 49 -7.22 -11.54 -14.63
CA LEU A 49 -6.41 -10.44 -14.08
C LEU A 49 -7.11 -9.68 -12.93
N ALA A 50 -8.44 -9.64 -12.93
CA ALA A 50 -9.20 -8.96 -11.89
C ALA A 50 -9.25 -9.77 -10.60
N GLU A 51 -9.36 -11.11 -10.70
CA GLU A 51 -9.20 -12.02 -9.55
C GLU A 51 -7.81 -11.90 -8.96
N ALA A 52 -6.78 -12.04 -9.80
CA ALA A 52 -5.38 -11.88 -9.41
C ALA A 52 -5.14 -10.57 -8.65
N ALA A 53 -5.66 -9.46 -9.19
CA ALA A 53 -5.54 -8.15 -8.58
C ALA A 53 -6.25 -8.03 -7.23
N ARG A 54 -7.47 -8.59 -7.10
CA ARG A 54 -8.22 -8.61 -5.83
C ARG A 54 -7.46 -9.40 -4.77
N ASP A 55 -7.07 -10.62 -5.10
CA ASP A 55 -6.53 -11.55 -4.12
C ASP A 55 -5.14 -11.10 -3.65
N VAL A 56 -4.28 -10.63 -4.57
CA VAL A 56 -2.98 -10.06 -4.19
C VAL A 56 -3.14 -8.76 -3.39
N SER A 57 -4.10 -7.89 -3.74
CA SER A 57 -4.35 -6.68 -2.93
C SER A 57 -4.79 -7.03 -1.52
N ALA A 58 -5.66 -8.04 -1.36
CA ALA A 58 -6.07 -8.53 -0.05
C ALA A 58 -4.90 -9.12 0.75
N ILE A 59 -4.00 -9.87 0.10
CA ILE A 59 -2.78 -10.39 0.73
C ILE A 59 -1.86 -9.24 1.19
N VAL A 60 -1.64 -8.23 0.34
CA VAL A 60 -0.82 -7.05 0.67
C VAL A 60 -1.39 -6.29 1.85
N ASP A 61 -2.71 -6.04 1.86
CA ASP A 61 -3.38 -5.32 2.94
C ASP A 61 -3.32 -6.09 4.27
N ALA A 62 -3.57 -7.41 4.24
CA ALA A 62 -3.48 -8.27 5.40
C ALA A 62 -2.06 -8.36 5.95
N ALA A 63 -1.05 -8.53 5.08
CA ALA A 63 0.36 -8.55 5.48
C ALA A 63 0.78 -7.20 6.09
N SER A 64 0.39 -6.09 5.48
CA SER A 64 0.67 -4.74 5.97
C SER A 64 0.00 -4.45 7.32
N ALA A 65 -1.21 -4.96 7.54
CA ALA A 65 -1.89 -4.86 8.83
C ALA A 65 -1.22 -5.73 9.90
N SER A 66 -0.84 -6.96 9.55
CA SER A 66 -0.16 -7.88 10.46
C SER A 66 1.22 -7.37 10.89
N LEU A 67 2.01 -6.84 9.95
CA LEU A 67 3.30 -6.21 10.27
C LEU A 67 3.12 -5.07 11.28
N ARG A 68 2.14 -4.18 11.05
CA ARG A 68 1.84 -3.07 11.97
C ARG A 68 1.38 -3.53 13.35
N ALA A 69 0.65 -4.63 13.43
CA ALA A 69 0.11 -5.13 14.69
C ALA A 69 1.14 -5.92 15.53
N HIS A 70 2.05 -6.65 14.87
CA HIS A 70 2.87 -7.67 15.55
C HIS A 70 4.37 -7.37 15.55
N ILE A 71 4.87 -6.52 14.66
CA ILE A 71 6.27 -6.10 14.70
C ILE A 71 6.39 -4.89 15.62
N PRO A 72 7.36 -4.87 16.56
CA PRO A 72 7.54 -3.73 17.45
C PRO A 72 8.03 -2.48 16.70
N ASN A 73 7.90 -1.31 17.32
CA ASN A 73 8.39 -0.02 16.83
C ASN A 73 7.83 0.42 15.47
N GLN A 74 6.66 -0.09 15.10
CA GLN A 74 5.96 0.35 13.90
C GLN A 74 5.45 1.78 14.10
N PRO A 75 5.66 2.68 13.13
CA PRO A 75 5.22 4.06 13.27
C PRO A 75 3.69 4.15 13.24
N ALA A 76 3.15 5.07 14.06
CA ALA A 76 1.77 5.50 13.89
C ALA A 76 1.62 6.20 12.52
N MET A 77 0.51 5.92 11.84
CA MET A 77 0.25 6.42 10.51
C MET A 77 -0.92 7.41 10.54
N ALA A 78 -0.72 8.58 9.95
CA ALA A 78 -1.78 9.59 9.84
C ALA A 78 -2.74 9.33 8.66
N CYS A 79 -2.44 8.34 7.81
CA CYS A 79 -3.29 7.99 6.68
C CYS A 79 -4.57 7.29 7.17
N SER A 80 -5.71 7.86 6.80
CA SER A 80 -7.03 7.31 7.10
C SER A 80 -8.01 7.63 5.96
N SER A 81 -9.18 7.00 5.98
CA SER A 81 -10.29 7.43 5.12
C SER A 81 -10.58 8.91 5.38
N GLY A 82 -10.72 9.70 4.31
CA GLY A 82 -10.88 11.16 4.38
C GLY A 82 -9.58 11.97 4.33
N CYS A 83 -8.41 11.33 4.42
CA CYS A 83 -7.14 11.99 4.05
C CYS A 83 -7.02 12.03 2.51
N SER A 84 -7.07 13.23 1.91
CA SER A 84 -7.04 13.42 0.44
C SER A 84 -5.72 13.94 -0.10
N ALA A 85 -4.67 13.97 0.71
CA ALA A 85 -3.37 14.53 0.31
C ALA A 85 -2.79 13.82 -0.93
N CYS A 86 -2.86 12.48 -0.98
CA CYS A 86 -2.38 11.73 -2.15
C CYS A 86 -3.33 11.75 -3.35
N CYS A 87 -4.57 12.23 -3.20
CA CYS A 87 -5.57 12.26 -4.27
C CYS A 87 -5.33 13.35 -5.33
N HIS A 88 -4.15 13.98 -5.29
CA HIS A 88 -3.67 14.94 -6.30
C HIS A 88 -2.39 14.47 -6.98
N LEU A 89 -1.90 13.27 -6.64
CA LEU A 89 -0.72 12.67 -7.25
C LEU A 89 -1.11 11.86 -8.49
N HIS A 90 -0.23 11.89 -9.48
CA HIS A 90 -0.33 10.97 -10.62
C HIS A 90 0.14 9.58 -10.19
N VAL A 91 -0.76 8.61 -10.27
CA VAL A 91 -0.47 7.21 -9.93
C VAL A 91 -0.77 6.31 -11.12
N GLN A 92 0.09 5.31 -11.31
CA GLN A 92 -0.14 4.29 -12.32
C GLN A 92 -1.10 3.24 -11.78
N VAL A 93 -2.04 2.81 -12.62
CA VAL A 93 -3.01 1.75 -12.28
C VAL A 93 -2.81 0.59 -13.24
N PRO A 94 -2.29 -0.56 -12.77
CA PRO A 94 -2.15 -1.74 -13.60
C PRO A 94 -3.49 -2.23 -14.16
N PRO A 95 -3.55 -2.84 -15.36
CA PRO A 95 -4.81 -3.26 -15.98
C PRO A 95 -5.70 -4.15 -15.10
N GLY A 96 -5.13 -5.13 -14.39
CA GLY A 96 -5.91 -5.99 -13.49
C GLY A 96 -6.58 -5.23 -12.34
N ILE A 97 -5.88 -4.23 -11.78
CA ILE A 97 -6.41 -3.34 -10.74
C ILE A 97 -7.49 -2.44 -11.32
N ALA A 98 -7.29 -1.89 -12.53
CA ALA A 98 -8.32 -1.11 -13.21
C ALA A 98 -9.59 -1.93 -13.45
N THR A 99 -9.47 -3.18 -13.93
CA THR A 99 -10.62 -4.07 -14.14
C THR A 99 -11.35 -4.40 -12.83
N MET A 100 -10.60 -4.66 -11.75
CA MET A 100 -11.18 -4.82 -10.40
C MET A 100 -11.96 -3.57 -9.96
N MET A 101 -11.38 -2.37 -10.14
CA MET A 101 -12.02 -1.12 -9.79
C MET A 101 -13.31 -0.89 -10.61
N VAL A 102 -13.29 -1.19 -11.90
CA VAL A 102 -14.47 -1.11 -12.77
C VAL A 102 -15.57 -2.05 -12.28
N ALA A 103 -15.24 -3.28 -11.90
CA ALA A 103 -16.23 -4.23 -11.35
C ALA A 103 -16.86 -3.71 -10.04
N HIS A 104 -16.04 -3.13 -9.15
CA HIS A 104 -16.51 -2.51 -7.91
C HIS A 104 -17.44 -1.31 -8.19
N ILE A 105 -17.04 -0.43 -9.11
CA ILE A 105 -17.84 0.74 -9.52
C ILE A 105 -19.17 0.28 -10.13
N ALA A 106 -19.15 -0.73 -11.01
CA ALA A 106 -20.35 -1.26 -11.64
C ALA A 106 -21.34 -1.84 -10.63
N ALA A 107 -20.84 -2.46 -9.55
CA ALA A 107 -21.66 -3.04 -8.50
C ALA A 107 -22.27 -2.01 -7.54
N GLN A 108 -21.63 -0.85 -7.35
CA GLN A 108 -22.00 0.10 -6.29
C GLN A 108 -22.56 1.44 -6.79
N PHE A 109 -22.28 1.83 -8.03
CA PHE A 109 -22.62 3.16 -8.55
C PHE A 109 -23.84 3.06 -9.46
N SER A 110 -24.73 4.07 -9.39
CA SER A 110 -25.82 4.20 -10.37
C SER A 110 -25.27 4.48 -11.77
N SER A 111 -26.11 4.31 -12.80
CA SER A 111 -25.79 4.72 -14.19
C SER A 111 -25.28 6.16 -14.25
N GLU A 112 -26.00 7.08 -13.63
CA GLU A 112 -25.71 8.53 -13.69
C GLU A 112 -24.35 8.82 -13.03
N ARG A 113 -24.06 8.16 -11.92
CA ARG A 113 -22.76 8.29 -11.24
C ARG A 113 -21.61 7.71 -12.06
N ARG A 114 -21.86 6.62 -12.81
CA ARG A 114 -20.87 6.02 -13.71
C ARG A 114 -20.59 6.92 -14.90
N ASP A 115 -21.63 7.49 -15.51
CA ASP A 115 -21.49 8.41 -16.64
C ASP A 115 -20.74 9.69 -16.23
N ALA A 116 -21.10 10.27 -15.08
CA ALA A 116 -20.40 11.42 -14.54
C ALA A 116 -18.92 11.12 -14.21
N LEU A 117 -18.62 9.94 -13.69
CA LEU A 117 -17.24 9.51 -13.44
C LEU A 117 -16.48 9.30 -14.76
N HIS A 118 -17.11 8.67 -15.75
CA HIS A 118 -16.52 8.43 -17.05
C HIS A 118 -16.13 9.75 -17.73
N GLN A 119 -17.00 10.76 -17.70
CA GLN A 119 -16.68 12.08 -18.24
C GLN A 119 -15.48 12.71 -17.52
N LYS A 120 -15.44 12.67 -16.18
CA LYS A 120 -14.28 13.17 -15.41
C LYS A 120 -12.97 12.47 -15.77
N LEU A 121 -13.03 11.16 -16.04
CA LEU A 121 -11.87 10.38 -16.46
C LEU A 121 -11.41 10.75 -17.87
N LEU A 122 -12.33 10.99 -18.80
CA LEU A 122 -12.01 11.47 -20.15
C LEU A 122 -11.34 12.85 -20.11
N ASP A 123 -11.89 13.77 -19.32
CA ASP A 123 -11.30 15.10 -19.12
C ASP A 123 -9.89 15.00 -18.52
N ALA A 124 -9.72 14.11 -17.53
CA ALA A 124 -8.43 13.83 -16.92
C ALA A 124 -7.46 13.13 -17.89
N ALA A 125 -7.91 12.29 -18.81
CA ALA A 125 -7.06 11.67 -19.81
C ALA A 125 -6.61 12.69 -20.87
N ALA A 126 -7.54 13.51 -21.36
CA ALA A 126 -7.27 14.55 -22.35
C ALA A 126 -6.22 15.55 -21.85
N ALA A 127 -6.38 16.03 -20.61
CA ALA A 127 -5.42 16.95 -20.03
C ALA A 127 -4.10 16.29 -19.59
N ALA A 128 -3.98 14.95 -19.64
CA ALA A 128 -2.74 14.20 -19.40
C ALA A 128 -2.04 13.75 -20.70
N GLY A 129 -2.47 14.27 -21.86
CA GLY A 129 -1.97 13.91 -23.18
C GLY A 129 -0.46 14.11 -23.39
N ALA A 130 0.02 13.68 -24.56
CA ALA A 130 1.43 13.65 -24.90
C ALA A 130 2.09 15.03 -24.70
N GLY A 131 3.07 15.09 -23.79
CA GLY A 131 3.78 16.33 -23.44
C GLY A 131 3.42 16.92 -22.08
N ALA A 132 2.51 16.30 -21.32
CA ALA A 132 2.19 16.76 -19.97
C ALA A 132 3.40 16.62 -19.02
N GLY A 133 3.87 17.74 -18.47
CA GLY A 133 4.91 17.74 -17.44
C GLY A 133 4.41 17.21 -16.09
N PRO A 134 5.29 16.79 -15.16
CA PRO A 134 4.89 16.24 -13.85
C PRO A 134 3.92 17.12 -13.06
N ALA A 135 4.05 18.45 -13.15
CA ALA A 135 3.15 19.40 -12.50
C ALA A 135 1.74 19.39 -13.11
N GLN A 136 1.61 19.15 -14.42
CA GLN A 136 0.31 19.13 -15.12
C GLN A 136 -0.46 17.83 -14.86
N LEU A 137 0.25 16.76 -14.49
CA LEU A 137 -0.34 15.49 -14.07
C LEU A 137 -0.83 15.53 -12.60
N ARG A 138 -0.42 16.53 -11.82
CA ARG A 138 -0.95 16.75 -10.46
C ARG A 138 -2.33 17.38 -10.51
N ARG A 139 -3.35 16.53 -10.59
CA ARG A 139 -4.75 16.96 -10.60
C ARG A 139 -5.56 16.20 -9.60
N ARG A 140 -6.65 16.84 -9.17
CA ARG A 140 -7.66 16.22 -8.32
C ARG A 140 -8.15 14.92 -8.98
N CYS A 141 -8.02 13.81 -8.27
CA CYS A 141 -8.45 12.49 -8.73
C CYS A 141 -9.95 12.49 -9.05
N ALA A 142 -10.33 11.90 -10.18
CA ALA A 142 -11.72 11.77 -10.60
C ALA A 142 -12.57 10.94 -9.60
N LEU A 143 -11.93 10.05 -8.84
CA LEU A 143 -12.54 9.19 -7.83
C LEU A 143 -12.62 9.86 -6.44
N LEU A 144 -12.08 11.06 -6.27
CA LEU A 144 -12.24 11.81 -5.03
C LEU A 144 -13.67 12.36 -4.98
N GLY A 145 -14.50 11.81 -4.10
CA GLY A 145 -15.88 12.22 -3.90
C GLY A 145 -16.01 13.41 -2.97
N ASP A 146 -17.18 13.52 -2.36
CA ASP A 146 -17.51 14.57 -1.40
C ASP A 146 -16.72 14.42 -0.11
N HIS A 147 -16.57 15.54 0.63
CA HIS A 147 -15.86 15.59 1.90
C HIS A 147 -14.44 14.98 1.86
N ASN A 148 -13.76 15.07 0.70
CA ASN A 148 -12.41 14.53 0.51
C ASN A 148 -12.31 13.01 0.73
N ARG A 149 -13.41 12.27 0.54
CA ARG A 149 -13.42 10.80 0.65
C ARG A 149 -13.32 10.14 -0.72
N CYS A 150 -12.38 9.20 -0.85
CA CYS A 150 -12.28 8.37 -2.06
C CYS A 150 -13.55 7.53 -2.22
N SER A 151 -14.18 7.59 -3.40
CA SER A 151 -15.42 6.86 -3.70
C SER A 151 -15.22 5.36 -3.90
N VAL A 152 -13.97 4.92 -4.00
CA VAL A 152 -13.55 3.52 -4.15
C VAL A 152 -12.43 3.16 -3.16
N TYR A 153 -12.50 3.71 -1.94
CA TYR A 153 -11.44 3.63 -0.94
C TYR A 153 -10.94 2.19 -0.69
N ASP A 154 -11.85 1.22 -0.71
CA ASP A 154 -11.57 -0.18 -0.38
C ASP A 154 -10.89 -0.96 -1.52
N VAL A 155 -10.96 -0.46 -2.75
CA VAL A 155 -10.31 -1.05 -3.94
C VAL A 155 -9.29 -0.10 -4.55
N ARG A 156 -8.77 0.84 -3.74
CA ARG A 156 -7.76 1.79 -4.19
C ARG A 156 -6.50 1.06 -4.67
N PRO A 157 -5.84 1.53 -5.74
CA PRO A 157 -4.65 0.87 -6.26
C PRO A 157 -3.49 0.97 -5.25
N LEU A 158 -2.60 -0.03 -5.26
CA LEU A 158 -1.47 -0.15 -4.32
C LEU A 158 -0.60 1.12 -4.15
N PRO A 159 -0.36 1.96 -5.19
CA PRO A 159 0.37 3.20 -5.00
C PRO A 159 -0.33 4.24 -4.12
N CYS A 160 -1.66 4.20 -3.99
CA CYS A 160 -2.41 5.16 -3.19
C CYS A 160 -2.07 5.09 -1.68
N PRO A 161 -1.96 3.91 -1.04
CA PRO A 161 -1.48 3.80 0.34
C PRO A 161 0.05 3.69 0.48
N ALA A 162 0.83 3.62 -0.61
CA ALA A 162 2.24 3.20 -0.56
C ALA A 162 3.20 4.16 0.16
N PHE A 163 2.87 5.47 0.25
CA PHE A 163 3.75 6.47 0.87
C PHE A 163 3.07 7.20 2.03
N PRO A 164 2.71 6.48 3.09
CA PRO A 164 2.01 7.07 4.20
C PRO A 164 2.99 7.85 5.10
N SER A 165 2.53 8.91 5.74
CA SER A 165 3.32 9.73 6.66
C SER A 165 2.83 9.54 8.10
N LYS A 166 3.71 9.80 9.08
CA LYS A 166 3.36 9.82 10.50
C LYS A 166 2.43 10.98 10.87
N THR A 167 2.47 12.05 10.07
CA THR A 167 1.63 13.25 10.21
C THR A 167 1.10 13.69 8.86
N VAL A 168 0.01 14.45 8.83
CA VAL A 168 -0.63 14.89 7.57
C VAL A 168 0.18 15.99 6.86
N ALA A 169 0.88 16.85 7.60
CA ALA A 169 1.54 18.04 7.05
C ALA A 169 2.56 17.73 5.92
N PRO A 170 3.48 16.76 6.04
CA PRO A 170 4.38 16.40 4.94
C PRO A 170 3.68 15.85 3.71
N CYS A 171 2.46 15.32 3.83
CA CYS A 171 1.68 14.87 2.67
C CYS A 171 0.98 16.04 1.96
N GLN A 172 0.53 17.06 2.71
CA GLN A 172 -0.10 18.26 2.14
C GLN A 172 0.89 19.17 1.41
N ALA A 173 2.17 19.12 1.78
CA ALA A 173 3.23 19.88 1.14
C ALA A 173 3.75 19.24 -0.18
N ARG A 174 3.24 18.07 -0.57
CA ARG A 174 3.76 17.29 -1.72
C ARG A 174 3.23 17.73 -3.06
#